data_AF-A0A817UJT4-F1
#
_entry.id   AF-A0A817UJT4-F1
#
_cell.length_a   1.000
_cell.length_b   1.000
_cell.length_c   1.000
_cell.angle_alpha   90.00
_cell.angle_beta   90.00
_cell.angle_gamma   90.00
#
_symmetry.space_group_name_H-M   'P 1'
#
loop_
_entity.id
_entity.type
_entity.pdbx_description
1 polymer ?
#
loop_
_entity_poly.entity_id
_entity_poly.type
_entity_poly.pdbx_seq_one_letter_code
_entity_poly.pdbx_strand_id
1 'polypeptide(L)'
;ISEYKFPVLINANFLTNVNREQIHTDYVWNQWLFNKIGSEIFQWITELVKDKKFRSQAYRLIPSKLTLINNILSRQFDDSFAATIKNSSFILNRKNQLLRVSEAIMGSTSMSKQSSFIDINSMREYIHNNNRYCSQYADYPLIDYDQNLLRVDVRQFT
;
A
#
# COMPACT_ATOMS: atom_id res chain seq x y z
N ILE A 1 9.22 16.78 -11.54
CA ILE A 1 8.13 16.41 -10.60
C ILE A 1 6.99 15.69 -11.29
N SER A 2 6.34 16.29 -12.30
CA SER A 2 5.24 15.66 -13.07
C SER A 2 5.66 14.33 -13.70
N GLU A 3 6.94 14.17 -14.02
CA GLU A 3 7.57 12.93 -14.48
C GLU A 3 7.37 11.73 -13.53
N TYR A 4 7.27 11.96 -12.22
CA TYR A 4 7.12 10.90 -11.22
C TYR A 4 5.65 10.48 -11.02
N LYS A 5 4.69 11.16 -11.66
CA LYS A 5 3.26 10.78 -11.68
C LYS A 5 2.69 10.42 -10.31
N PHE A 6 3.08 11.15 -9.27
CA PHE A 6 2.51 10.97 -7.94
C PHE A 6 0.99 11.19 -7.98
N PRO A 7 0.21 10.46 -7.18
CA PRO A 7 -1.25 10.57 -7.17
C PRO A 7 -1.74 11.89 -6.54
N VAL A 8 -0.83 12.68 -5.99
CA VAL A 8 -1.08 13.85 -5.16
C VAL A 8 -0.04 14.93 -5.46
N LEU A 9 -0.39 16.20 -5.24
CA LEU A 9 0.57 17.30 -5.38
C LEU A 9 1.51 17.31 -4.18
N ILE A 10 2.82 17.32 -4.46
CA ILE A 10 3.85 17.42 -3.44
C ILE A 10 4.36 18.85 -3.42
N ASN A 11 4.13 19.53 -2.30
CA ASN A 11 4.66 20.86 -2.04
C ASN A 11 5.86 20.74 -1.08
N ALA A 12 7.06 20.82 -1.63
CA ALA A 12 8.29 20.73 -0.86
C ALA A 12 9.43 21.54 -1.50
N ASN A 13 10.44 21.87 -0.71
CA ASN A 13 11.56 22.70 -1.13
C ASN A 13 12.60 21.89 -1.91
N PHE A 14 12.32 21.52 -3.15
CA PHE A 14 13.29 20.82 -4.00
C PHE A 14 14.44 21.73 -4.43
N LEU A 15 15.66 21.20 -4.41
CA LEU A 15 16.80 21.85 -5.06
C LEU A 15 16.74 21.57 -6.57
N THR A 16 16.65 22.62 -7.37
CA THR A 16 16.56 22.50 -8.83
C THR A 16 17.88 22.85 -9.50
N ASN A 17 18.01 22.48 -10.77
CA ASN A 17 19.08 22.96 -11.63
C ASN A 17 18.99 24.49 -11.86
N VAL A 18 20.03 25.07 -12.49
CA VAL A 18 20.16 26.53 -12.65
C VAL A 18 18.97 27.16 -13.38
N ASN A 19 18.42 26.49 -14.39
CA ASN A 19 17.25 26.96 -15.13
C ASN A 19 15.91 26.66 -14.42
N ARG A 20 15.94 25.97 -13.27
CA ARG A 20 14.79 25.59 -12.42
C ARG A 20 13.75 24.71 -13.11
N GLU A 21 14.09 24.05 -14.19
CA GLU A 21 13.17 23.19 -14.94
C GLU A 21 13.14 21.76 -14.39
N GLN A 22 14.24 21.31 -13.78
CA GLN A 22 14.40 19.93 -13.33
C GLN A 22 14.88 19.84 -11.89
N ILE A 23 14.39 18.83 -11.18
CA ILE A 23 14.94 18.47 -9.87
C ILE A 23 16.31 17.86 -10.09
N HIS A 24 17.28 18.36 -9.34
CA HIS A 24 18.63 17.83 -9.40
C HIS A 24 18.73 16.53 -8.60
N THR A 25 18.94 15.40 -9.28
CA THR A 25 18.85 14.05 -8.71
C THR A 25 19.93 13.72 -7.69
N ASP A 26 21.09 14.35 -7.83
CA ASP A 26 22.29 13.95 -7.07
C ASP A 26 22.40 14.67 -5.71
N TYR A 27 21.55 15.66 -5.43
CA TYR A 27 21.57 16.31 -4.13
C TYR A 27 20.98 15.41 -3.06
N VAL A 28 21.76 15.19 -2.00
CA VAL A 28 21.36 14.42 -0.81
C VAL A 28 20.04 14.92 -0.22
N TRP A 29 19.80 16.24 -0.24
CA TRP A 29 18.53 16.82 0.21
C TRP A 29 17.32 16.29 -0.58
N ASN A 30 17.40 16.28 -1.91
CA ASN A 30 16.30 15.79 -2.75
C ASN A 30 16.12 14.27 -2.59
N GLN A 31 17.22 13.52 -2.44
CA GLN A 31 17.18 12.09 -2.17
C GLN A 31 16.47 11.78 -0.85
N TRP A 32 16.84 12.49 0.22
CA TRP A 32 16.17 12.41 1.52
C TRP A 32 14.69 12.79 1.42
N LEU A 33 14.36 13.84 0.66
CA LEU A 33 12.98 14.28 0.47
C LEU A 33 12.15 13.23 -0.27
N PHE A 34 12.68 12.58 -1.32
CA PHE A 34 12.01 11.48 -2.01
C PHE A 34 11.80 10.26 -1.11
N ASN A 35 12.78 9.95 -0.26
CA ASN A 35 12.61 8.95 0.78
C ASN A 35 11.45 9.30 1.72
N LYS A 36 11.35 10.55 2.19
CA LYS A 36 10.22 11.00 3.04
C LYS A 36 8.88 11.00 2.33
N ILE A 37 8.81 11.41 1.07
CA ILE A 37 7.59 11.37 0.27
C ILE A 37 7.00 9.94 0.24
N GLY A 38 7.86 8.92 0.10
CA GLY A 38 7.44 7.52 0.11
C GLY A 38 6.70 7.11 1.38
N SER A 39 7.22 7.47 2.56
CA SER A 39 6.60 7.14 3.83
C SER A 39 5.37 8.02 4.14
N GLU A 40 5.43 9.31 3.84
CA GLU A 40 4.38 10.28 4.17
C GLU A 40 3.10 10.05 3.36
N ILE A 41 3.22 9.73 2.06
CA ILE A 41 2.04 9.39 1.24
C ILE A 41 1.30 8.21 1.86
N PHE A 42 2.03 7.20 2.32
CA PHE A 42 1.43 6.01 2.91
C PHE A 42 0.79 6.30 4.27
N GLN A 43 1.45 7.09 5.12
CA GLN A 43 0.88 7.52 6.39
C GLN A 43 -0.43 8.29 6.16
N TRP A 44 -0.46 9.15 5.15
CA TRP A 44 -1.68 9.87 4.79
C TRP A 44 -2.79 8.95 4.28
N ILE A 45 -2.48 7.97 3.42
CA ILE A 45 -3.45 6.95 2.98
C ILE A 45 -4.04 6.22 4.20
N THR A 46 -3.22 5.86 5.17
CA THR A 46 -3.66 5.19 6.40
C THR A 46 -4.69 6.03 7.17
N GLU A 47 -4.47 7.34 7.28
CA GLU A 47 -5.42 8.25 7.91
C GLU A 47 -6.72 8.39 7.11
N LEU A 48 -6.64 8.48 5.77
CA LEU A 48 -7.83 8.55 4.91
C LEU A 48 -8.65 7.26 4.97
N VAL A 49 -8.00 6.10 5.08
CA VAL A 49 -8.69 4.81 5.21
C VAL A 49 -9.50 4.76 6.50
N LYS A 50 -8.98 5.32 7.61
CA LYS A 50 -9.70 5.39 8.90
C LYS A 50 -10.92 6.33 8.85
N ASP A 51 -10.89 7.34 7.98
CA ASP A 51 -12.01 8.24 7.79
C ASP A 51 -13.19 7.52 7.12
N LYS A 52 -14.36 7.57 7.78
CA LYS A 52 -15.61 6.96 7.32
C LYS A 52 -16.06 7.47 5.95
N LYS A 53 -15.64 8.68 5.54
CA LYS A 53 -15.96 9.28 4.24
C LYS A 53 -15.23 8.61 3.08
N PHE A 54 -13.98 8.20 3.29
CA PHE A 54 -13.13 7.69 2.20
C PHE A 54 -12.99 6.17 2.24
N ARG A 55 -12.63 5.60 3.40
CA ARG A 55 -12.42 4.16 3.59
C ARG A 55 -11.56 3.54 2.47
N SER A 56 -12.04 2.49 1.81
CA SER A 56 -11.32 1.79 0.73
C SER A 56 -11.05 2.66 -0.49
N GLN A 57 -11.80 3.76 -0.71
CA GLN A 57 -11.52 4.66 -1.84
C GLN A 57 -10.12 5.29 -1.73
N ALA A 58 -9.59 5.43 -0.52
CA ALA A 58 -8.24 5.94 -0.29
C ALA A 58 -7.15 5.06 -0.92
N TYR A 59 -7.41 3.76 -1.14
CA TYR A 59 -6.44 2.87 -1.80
C TYR A 59 -6.15 3.25 -3.25
N ARG A 60 -7.01 4.07 -3.90
CA ARG A 60 -6.73 4.63 -5.23
C ARG A 60 -5.50 5.52 -5.26
N LEU A 61 -5.11 6.05 -4.10
CA LEU A 61 -3.92 6.89 -3.94
C LEU A 61 -2.65 6.08 -3.71
N ILE A 62 -2.71 4.75 -3.69
CA ILE A 62 -1.50 3.89 -3.64
C ILE A 62 -0.69 4.14 -4.93
N PRO A 63 0.50 4.76 -4.82
CA PRO A 63 1.38 5.00 -5.95
C PRO A 63 1.81 3.69 -6.62
N SER A 64 1.99 3.74 -7.94
CA SER A 64 2.78 2.72 -8.63
C SER A 64 4.25 2.92 -8.29
N LYS A 65 5.05 1.84 -8.33
CA LYS A 65 6.51 1.97 -8.33
C LYS A 65 6.94 2.90 -9.46
N LEU A 66 7.88 3.78 -9.18
CA LEU A 66 8.30 4.80 -10.15
C LEU A 66 9.12 4.15 -11.28
N THR A 67 9.94 3.15 -10.97
CA THR A 67 10.69 2.33 -11.96
C THR A 67 11.43 3.12 -13.05
N LEU A 68 11.85 4.36 -12.77
CA LEU A 68 12.65 5.14 -13.72
C LEU A 68 14.08 4.61 -13.70
N ILE A 69 14.53 4.10 -14.85
CA ILE A 69 15.87 3.52 -15.01
C ILE A 69 16.93 4.55 -14.64
N ASN A 70 17.91 4.14 -13.84
CA ASN A 70 19.05 4.95 -13.39
C ASN A 70 18.70 6.25 -12.65
N ASN A 71 17.50 6.37 -12.06
CA ASN A 71 17.10 7.54 -11.27
C ASN A 71 17.21 7.26 -9.76
N ILE A 72 18.15 7.94 -9.09
CA ILE A 72 18.39 7.77 -7.64
C ILE A 72 17.17 8.22 -6.82
N LEU A 73 16.48 9.28 -7.22
CA LEU A 73 15.28 9.77 -6.51
C LEU A 73 14.15 8.74 -6.54
N SER A 74 13.93 8.11 -7.70
CA SER A 74 12.95 7.02 -7.82
C SER A 74 13.27 5.84 -6.92
N ARG A 75 14.55 5.45 -6.83
CA ARG A 75 14.99 4.40 -5.91
C ARG A 75 14.73 4.79 -4.45
N GLN A 76 15.08 6.01 -4.04
CA GLN A 76 14.85 6.48 -2.67
C GLN A 76 13.37 6.44 -2.28
N PHE A 77 12.49 6.84 -3.21
CA PHE A 77 11.05 6.73 -3.02
C PHE A 77 10.60 5.27 -2.94
N ASP A 78 10.93 4.44 -3.93
CA ASP A 78 10.48 3.05 -4.03
C ASP A 78 10.94 2.22 -2.82
N ASP A 79 12.17 2.44 -2.32
CA ASP A 79 12.73 1.76 -1.14
C ASP A 79 11.97 2.14 0.14
N SER A 80 11.76 3.44 0.36
CA SER A 80 10.98 3.93 1.52
C SER A 80 9.54 3.45 1.48
N PHE A 81 8.93 3.49 0.29
CA PHE A 81 7.57 3.05 0.06
C PHE A 81 7.40 1.57 0.36
N ALA A 82 8.28 0.71 -0.16
CA ALA A 82 8.26 -0.73 0.11
C ALA A 82 8.49 -1.05 1.59
N ALA A 83 9.45 -0.37 2.24
CA ALA A 83 9.72 -0.54 3.67
C ALA A 83 8.52 -0.12 4.53
N THR A 84 7.85 0.96 4.17
CA THR A 84 6.69 1.47 4.93
C THR A 84 5.49 0.54 4.79
N ILE A 85 5.18 0.08 3.57
CA ILE A 85 4.08 -0.87 3.31
C ILE A 85 4.24 -2.15 4.12
N LYS A 86 5.45 -2.71 4.15
CA LYS A 86 5.70 -3.98 4.84
C LYS A 86 5.42 -3.91 6.35
N ASN A 87 5.71 -2.76 6.95
CA ASN A 87 5.69 -2.61 8.42
C ASN A 87 4.39 -2.00 8.96
N SER A 88 3.60 -1.35 8.11
CA SER A 88 2.46 -0.56 8.53
C SER A 88 1.13 -1.28 8.36
N SER A 89 0.25 -1.14 9.36
CA SER A 89 -1.11 -1.65 9.30
C SER A 89 -2.03 -0.56 8.73
N PHE A 90 -2.55 -0.76 7.53
CA PHE A 90 -3.36 0.23 6.82
C PHE A 90 -4.56 -0.35 6.07
N ILE A 91 -4.66 -1.68 5.98
CA ILE A 91 -5.73 -2.33 5.25
C ILE A 91 -6.89 -2.59 6.21
N LEU A 92 -8.04 -1.97 5.98
CA LEU A 92 -9.26 -2.28 6.72
C LEU A 92 -9.83 -3.63 6.33
N ASN A 93 -9.99 -4.50 7.33
CA ASN A 93 -10.81 -5.69 7.22
C ASN A 93 -12.30 -5.37 7.43
N ARG A 94 -13.15 -6.39 7.27
CA ARG A 94 -14.61 -6.26 7.46
C ARG A 94 -15.05 -5.94 8.89
N LYS A 95 -14.15 -6.06 9.87
CA LYS A 95 -14.37 -5.66 11.27
C LYS A 95 -13.84 -4.25 11.57
N ASN A 96 -13.41 -3.50 10.56
CA ASN A 96 -12.78 -2.20 10.68
C ASN A 96 -11.46 -2.20 11.47
N GLN A 97 -10.75 -3.33 11.47
CA GLN A 97 -9.41 -3.43 12.03
C GLN A 97 -8.38 -3.19 10.92
N LEU A 98 -7.31 -2.49 11.25
CA LEU A 98 -6.21 -2.26 10.33
C LEU A 98 -5.24 -3.44 10.35
N LEU A 99 -4.94 -3.95 9.17
CA LEU A 99 -4.06 -5.07 8.92
C LEU A 99 -2.85 -4.62 8.12
N ARG A 100 -1.72 -5.31 8.33
CA ARG A 100 -0.58 -5.29 7.41
C ARG A 100 -0.92 -6.05 6.13
N VAL A 101 -0.13 -5.82 5.07
CA VAL A 101 -0.24 -6.60 3.81
C VAL A 101 -0.17 -8.10 4.08
N SER A 102 0.79 -8.52 4.91
CA SER A 102 0.98 -9.93 5.26
C SER A 102 -0.17 -10.53 6.07
N GLU A 103 -0.98 -9.67 6.69
CA GLU A 103 -2.08 -10.06 7.58
C GLU A 103 -3.42 -10.21 6.83
N ALA A 104 -3.50 -9.67 5.60
CA ALA A 104 -4.73 -9.53 4.85
C ALA A 104 -4.85 -10.56 3.71
N ILE A 105 -6.08 -10.99 3.43
CA ILE A 105 -6.45 -11.87 2.33
C ILE A 105 -7.69 -11.29 1.63
N MET A 106 -7.57 -11.03 0.34
CA MET A 106 -8.68 -10.57 -0.49
C MET A 106 -9.57 -11.75 -0.90
N GLY A 107 -10.85 -11.69 -0.58
CA GLY A 107 -11.85 -12.61 -1.15
C GLY A 107 -12.39 -12.08 -2.47
N SER A 108 -12.19 -12.80 -3.58
CA SER A 108 -12.73 -12.39 -4.89
C SER A 108 -14.14 -12.88 -5.19
N THR A 109 -14.65 -13.83 -4.42
CA THR A 109 -15.99 -14.40 -4.63
C THR A 109 -17.02 -13.71 -3.73
N SER A 110 -18.25 -13.55 -4.23
CA SER A 110 -19.40 -13.14 -3.41
C SER A 110 -19.71 -14.15 -2.30
N MET A 111 -19.31 -15.42 -2.48
CA MET A 111 -19.42 -16.48 -1.48
C MET A 111 -18.64 -16.14 -0.20
N SER A 112 -17.46 -15.54 -0.33
CA SER A 112 -16.68 -15.09 0.84
C SER A 112 -17.41 -14.03 1.66
N LYS A 113 -18.36 -13.29 1.07
CA LYS A 113 -19.16 -12.25 1.75
C LYS A 113 -20.36 -12.83 2.49
N GLN A 114 -20.83 -14.02 2.10
CA GLN A 114 -21.96 -14.70 2.73
C GLN A 114 -21.44 -15.64 3.82
N SER A 115 -21.34 -15.12 5.05
CA SER A 115 -20.92 -15.88 6.24
C SER A 115 -21.84 -17.06 6.58
N SER A 116 -23.01 -17.16 5.94
CA SER A 116 -23.93 -18.28 6.09
C SER A 116 -23.56 -19.50 5.25
N PHE A 117 -22.72 -19.34 4.20
CA PHE A 117 -22.36 -20.44 3.30
C PHE A 117 -20.98 -21.02 3.61
N ILE A 118 -20.01 -20.19 3.98
CA ILE A 118 -18.67 -20.62 4.39
C ILE A 118 -18.36 -20.02 5.74
N ASP A 119 -18.20 -20.87 6.76
CA ASP A 119 -17.77 -20.43 8.08
C ASP A 119 -16.32 -19.94 8.05
N ILE A 120 -16.04 -18.89 8.82
CA ILE A 120 -14.71 -18.29 8.93
C ILE A 120 -13.69 -19.31 9.41
N ASN A 121 -14.06 -20.25 10.29
CA ASN A 121 -13.14 -21.27 10.78
C ASN A 121 -12.80 -22.29 9.70
N SER A 122 -13.76 -22.68 8.86
CA SER A 122 -13.50 -23.54 7.70
C SER A 122 -12.57 -22.86 6.70
N MET A 123 -12.72 -21.54 6.47
CA MET A 123 -11.76 -20.79 5.66
C MET A 123 -10.37 -20.76 6.29
N ARG A 124 -10.28 -20.52 7.62
CA ARG A 124 -9.01 -20.55 8.36
C ARG A 124 -8.34 -21.93 8.22
N GLU A 125 -9.08 -23.00 8.44
CA GLU A 125 -8.58 -24.37 8.35
C GLU A 125 -8.08 -24.70 6.93
N TYR A 126 -8.83 -24.32 5.89
CA TYR A 126 -8.39 -24.53 4.51
C TYR A 126 -7.10 -23.78 4.18
N ILE A 127 -6.98 -22.51 4.61
CA ILE A 127 -5.76 -21.72 4.39
C ILE A 127 -4.59 -22.35 5.19
N HIS A 128 -4.86 -22.93 6.37
CA HIS A 128 -3.88 -23.57 7.25
C HIS A 128 -3.33 -24.87 6.65
N ASN A 129 -4.23 -25.76 6.25
CA ASN A 129 -3.88 -27.08 5.72
C ASN A 129 -3.16 -27.00 4.37
N ASN A 130 -3.34 -25.92 3.60
CA ASN A 130 -2.62 -25.70 2.35
C ASN A 130 -1.22 -25.08 2.53
N ASN A 131 -0.62 -25.11 3.73
CA ASN A 131 0.71 -24.56 4.03
C ASN A 131 0.88 -23.07 3.61
N ARG A 132 -0.23 -22.33 3.51
CA ARG A 132 -0.20 -20.89 3.17
C ARG A 132 -0.17 -19.99 4.39
N TYR A 133 -0.37 -20.52 5.60
CA TYR A 133 -0.09 -19.81 6.84
C TYR A 133 1.43 -19.67 7.03
N CYS A 134 1.93 -18.51 6.65
CA CYS A 134 2.89 -17.85 7.50
C CYS A 134 2.16 -17.50 8.82
N SER A 135 2.86 -17.47 9.94
CA SER A 135 2.39 -16.93 11.24
C SER A 135 1.96 -15.45 11.20
N GLN A 136 1.72 -14.91 10.01
CA GLN A 136 1.57 -13.51 9.70
C GLN A 136 0.11 -13.11 9.41
N TYR A 137 -0.86 -14.04 9.30
CA TYR A 137 -2.26 -13.66 9.10
C TYR A 137 -2.95 -13.25 10.40
N ALA A 138 -3.80 -12.22 10.33
CA ALA A 138 -4.61 -11.80 11.47
C ALA A 138 -5.78 -12.77 11.74
N ASP A 139 -6.41 -12.64 12.93
CA ASP A 139 -7.58 -13.44 13.30
C ASP A 139 -8.78 -13.27 12.37
N TYR A 140 -8.90 -12.07 11.77
CA TYR A 140 -9.91 -11.75 10.77
C TYR A 140 -9.22 -11.18 9.52
N PRO A 141 -8.60 -12.04 8.70
CA PRO A 141 -7.75 -11.59 7.60
C PRO A 141 -8.54 -11.15 6.36
N LEU A 142 -9.85 -11.45 6.30
CA LEU A 142 -10.65 -11.23 5.11
C LEU A 142 -10.95 -9.76 4.87
N ILE A 143 -10.64 -9.33 3.64
CA ILE A 143 -10.95 -8.00 3.13
C ILE A 143 -11.73 -8.12 1.82
N ASP A 144 -12.45 -7.06 1.46
CA ASP A 144 -13.10 -7.01 0.15
C ASP A 144 -12.10 -6.80 -0.97
N TYR A 145 -12.37 -7.38 -2.13
CA TYR A 145 -11.52 -7.22 -3.31
C TYR A 145 -11.37 -5.74 -3.70
N ASP A 146 -10.13 -5.29 -3.80
CA ASP A 146 -9.75 -3.98 -4.34
C ASP A 146 -8.49 -4.15 -5.21
N GLN A 147 -8.62 -3.82 -6.50
CA GLN A 147 -7.53 -3.94 -7.46
C GLN A 147 -6.29 -3.10 -7.10
N ASN A 148 -6.45 -2.01 -6.34
CA ASN A 148 -5.31 -1.18 -5.93
C ASN A 148 -4.44 -1.88 -4.90
N LEU A 149 -5.00 -2.80 -4.12
CA LEU A 149 -4.26 -3.59 -3.12
C LEU A 149 -3.39 -4.69 -3.75
N LEU A 150 -3.64 -5.04 -5.02
CA LEU A 150 -2.73 -5.90 -5.79
C LEU A 150 -1.38 -5.22 -6.04
N ARG A 151 -1.32 -3.88 -6.07
CA ARG A 151 -0.07 -3.11 -6.28
C ARG A 151 0.91 -3.22 -5.11
N VAL A 152 0.42 -3.65 -3.95
CA VAL A 152 1.19 -3.81 -2.71
C VAL A 152 1.23 -5.29 -2.29
N ASP A 153 1.00 -6.20 -3.22
CA ASP A 153 1.13 -7.65 -3.05
C ASP A 153 0.19 -8.28 -2.00
N VAL A 154 -1.01 -7.70 -1.78
CA VAL A 154 -2.05 -8.40 -0.99
C VAL A 154 -2.51 -9.65 -1.73
N ARG A 155 -2.53 -10.78 -1.03
CA ARG A 155 -2.88 -12.08 -1.61
C ARG A 155 -4.38 -12.19 -1.84
N GLN A 156 -4.75 -12.83 -2.95
CA GLN A 156 -6.13 -13.15 -3.29
C GLN A 156 -6.43 -14.62 -3.03
N PHE A 157 -7.63 -14.88 -2.54
CA PHE A 157 -8.24 -16.20 -2.44
C PHE A 157 -9.18 -16.40 -3.64
N THR A 158 -8.79 -17.30 -4.54
CA THR A 158 -9.57 -17.76 -5.70
C THR A 158 -10.22 -19.10 -5.44
#